data_AF-A0A7V9PKD4-F1
#
_entry.id   AF-A0A7V9PKD4-F1
#
_cell.length_a   1.000
_cell.length_b   1.000
_cell.length_c   1.000
_cell.angle_alpha   90.00
_cell.angle_beta   90.00
_cell.angle_gamma   90.00
#
_symmetry.space_group_name_H-M   'P 1'
#
loop_
_entity.id
_entity.type
_entity.pdbx_description
1 polymer ?
#
loop_
_entity_poly.entity_id
_entity_poly.type
_entity_poly.pdbx_seq_one_letter_code
_entity_poly.pdbx_strand_id
1 'polypeptide(L)' 'MHRLGYLAAAAVLTLGAALHAQGLPAGNPTALGFSPARLARIDTVMQRYVDSGQVAGVVVLIARHGQVAYLRAFG' A
#
# COMPACT_ATOMS: atom_id res chain seq x y z
N MET A 1 -4.34 29.66 -32.12
CA MET A 1 -3.99 28.22 -32.27
C MET A 1 -3.03 27.70 -31.18
N HIS A 2 -2.13 28.50 -30.61
CA HIS A 2 -1.20 28.04 -29.55
C HIS A 2 -1.87 27.65 -28.21
N ARG A 3 -2.95 28.33 -27.80
CA ARG A 3 -3.68 28.03 -26.56
C ARG A 3 -4.27 26.62 -26.51
N LEU A 4 -4.62 26.05 -27.66
CA LEU A 4 -5.18 24.70 -27.76
C LEU A 4 -4.09 23.62 -27.61
N GLY A 5 -2.87 23.88 -28.08
CA GLY A 5 -1.72 22.98 -27.93
C GLY A 5 -1.22 22.88 -26.48
N TYR A 6 -1.23 24.00 -25.73
CA TYR A 6 -0.85 23.99 -24.31
C TYR A 6 -1.85 23.20 -23.45
N LEU A 7 -3.15 23.28 -23.74
CA LEU A 7 -4.17 22.52 -23.02
C LEU A 7 -4.08 21.01 -23.32
N ALA A 8 -3.80 20.64 -24.57
CA ALA A 8 -3.58 19.25 -24.94
C ALA A 8 -2.32 18.67 -24.29
N ALA A 9 -1.22 19.42 -24.27
CA ALA A 9 0.02 19.01 -23.60
C ALA A 9 -0.16 18.87 -22.08
N ALA A 10 -0.88 19.80 -21.44
CA ALA A 10 -1.19 19.72 -20.01
C ALA A 10 -2.08 18.50 -19.68
N ALA A 11 -3.06 18.17 -20.53
CA ALA A 11 -3.93 17.00 -20.34
C ALA A 11 -3.18 15.67 -20.52
N VAL A 12 -2.21 15.61 -21.43
CA VAL A 12 -1.35 14.41 -21.62
C VAL A 12 -0.42 14.22 -20.41
N LEU A 13 0.14 15.30 -19.86
CA LEU A 13 1.00 15.26 -18.68
C LEU A 13 0.25 14.80 -17.41
N THR A 14 -1.01 15.21 -17.22
CA THR A 14 -1.80 14.77 -16.06
C THR A 14 -2.27 13.31 -16.18
N LEU A 15 -2.60 12.84 -17.39
CA LEU A 15 -3.00 11.45 -17.62
C LEU A 15 -1.83 10.47 -17.43
N GLY A 16 -0.62 10.84 -17.86
CA GLY A 16 0.59 10.05 -17.65
C GLY A 16 0.94 9.84 -16.18
N ALA A 17 0.69 10.83 -15.31
CA ALA A 17 0.92 10.70 -13.87
C ALA A 17 -0.04 9.71 -13.20
N ALA A 18 -1.30 9.64 -13.65
CA ALA A 18 -2.30 8.73 -13.09
C ALA A 18 -2.00 7.24 -13.35
N LEU A 19 -1.30 6.92 -14.44
CA LEU A 19 -0.92 5.54 -14.80
C LEU A 19 0.20 4.96 -13.92
N HIS A 20 1.02 5.80 -13.28
CA HIS A 20 2.17 5.35 -12.48
C HIS A 20 1.84 5.09 -10.99
N ALA A 21 0.60 5.34 -10.56
CA ALA A 21 0.19 5.27 -9.15
C ALA A 21 -0.59 4.01 -8.77
N GLN A 22 -0.46 2.91 -9.52
CA GLN A 22 -1.13 1.65 -9.17
C GLN A 22 -0.40 0.96 -8.01
N GLY A 23 -1.05 0.86 -6.86
CA GLY A 23 -0.55 0.09 -5.73
C GLY A 23 -0.41 -1.41 -6.06
N LEU A 24 0.35 -2.13 -5.26
CA LEU A 24 0.48 -3.59 -5.39
C LEU A 24 -0.91 -4.25 -5.23
N PRO A 25 -1.31 -5.18 -6.11
CA PRO A 25 -2.58 -5.89 -5.97
C PRO A 25 -2.58 -6.76 -4.70
N ALA A 26 -3.76 -6.97 -4.11
CA ALA A 26 -3.92 -7.95 -3.04
C ALA A 26 -3.67 -9.37 -3.56
N GLY A 27 -2.93 -10.17 -2.79
CA GLY A 27 -2.67 -11.58 -3.07
C GLY A 27 -3.19 -12.48 -1.96
N ASN A 28 -3.43 -13.75 -2.30
CA ASN A 28 -3.79 -14.76 -1.31
C ASN A 28 -2.56 -15.09 -0.45
N PRO A 29 -2.59 -14.90 0.89
CA PRO A 29 -1.41 -15.09 1.72
C PRO A 29 -0.87 -16.53 1.71
N THR A 30 -1.76 -17.52 1.72
CA THR A 30 -1.38 -18.94 1.68
C THR A 30 -0.71 -19.30 0.35
N ALA A 31 -1.25 -18.84 -0.77
CA ALA A 31 -0.66 -19.04 -2.09
C ALA A 31 0.72 -18.35 -2.23
N LEU A 32 0.91 -17.23 -1.52
CA LEU A 32 2.19 -16.53 -1.41
C LEU A 32 3.16 -17.19 -0.40
N GLY A 33 2.79 -18.31 0.22
CA GLY A 33 3.62 -19.05 1.17
C GLY A 33 3.67 -18.45 2.57
N PHE A 34 2.70 -17.61 2.93
CA PHE A 34 2.52 -17.12 4.29
C PHE A 34 1.48 -17.94 5.05
N SER A 35 1.64 -18.06 6.36
CA SER A 35 0.59 -18.58 7.24
C SER A 35 -0.34 -17.43 7.65
N PRO A 36 -1.65 -17.47 7.31
CA PRO A 36 -2.60 -16.44 7.72
C PRO A 36 -2.64 -16.25 9.24
N ALA A 37 -2.56 -17.34 9.99
CA ALA A 37 -2.53 -17.30 11.46
C ALA A 37 -1.28 -16.61 12.01
N ARG A 38 -0.13 -16.72 11.35
CA ARG A 38 1.08 -15.98 11.76
C ARG A 38 1.00 -14.51 11.39
N LEU A 39 0.44 -14.18 10.22
CA LEU A 39 0.21 -12.78 9.83
C LEU A 39 -0.70 -12.08 10.84
N ALA A 40 -1.76 -12.74 11.30
CA ALA A 40 -2.66 -12.18 12.33
C ALA A 40 -1.98 -11.89 13.68
N ARG A 41 -0.84 -12.53 13.99
CA ARG A 41 -0.08 -12.23 15.23
C ARG A 41 0.58 -10.85 15.18
N ILE A 42 0.82 -10.31 13.98
CA ILE A 42 1.38 -8.97 13.79
C ILE A 42 0.46 -7.94 14.43
N ASP A 43 -0.86 -8.10 14.27
CA ASP A 43 -1.87 -7.20 14.84
C ASP A 43 -1.66 -6.99 16.34
N THR A 44 -1.54 -8.08 17.09
CA THR A 44 -1.36 -8.03 18.55
C THR A 44 -0.05 -7.36 18.95
N VAL A 45 1.04 -7.61 18.21
CA VAL A 45 2.36 -7.04 18.53
C VAL A 45 2.38 -5.54 18.23
N MET A 46 1.88 -5.14 17.07
CA MET A 46 1.89 -3.73 16.64
C MET A 46 0.94 -2.89 17.48
N GLN A 47 -0.27 -3.40 17.77
CA GLN A 47 -1.21 -2.71 18.66
C GLN A 47 -0.59 -2.52 20.06
N ARG A 48 0.12 -3.52 20.61
CA ARG A 48 0.81 -3.37 21.89
C ARG A 48 1.83 -2.23 21.89
N TYR A 49 2.57 -2.03 20.80
CA TYR A 49 3.52 -0.92 20.71
C TYR A 49 2.82 0.44 20.72
N VAL A 50 1.65 0.55 20.08
CA VAL A 50 0.81 1.74 20.15
C VAL A 50 0.25 1.93 21.57
N ASP A 51 -0.38 0.91 22.12
CA ASP A 51 -1.03 0.96 23.45
C ASP A 51 -0.04 1.29 24.58
N SER A 52 1.20 0.81 24.47
CA SER A 52 2.27 1.10 25.43
C SER A 52 2.93 2.47 25.25
N GLY A 53 2.49 3.26 24.27
CA GLY A 53 3.05 4.58 23.97
C GLY A 53 4.47 4.54 23.40
N GLN A 54 4.95 3.37 22.97
CA GLN A 54 6.28 3.26 22.35
C GLN A 54 6.32 3.91 20.98
N VAL A 55 5.19 3.89 20.25
CA VAL A 55 4.99 4.59 18.98
C VAL A 55 3.61 5.22 18.95
N ALA A 56 3.47 6.36 18.26
CA ALA A 56 2.16 7.00 18.06
C ALA A 56 1.28 6.26 17.02
N GLY A 57 1.89 5.42 16.19
CA GLY A 57 1.21 4.64 15.16
C GLY A 57 2.21 3.89 14.29
N VAL A 58 1.75 2.88 13.57
CA VAL A 58 2.58 2.06 12.67
C VAL A 58 1.75 1.54 11.50
N VAL A 59 2.36 1.49 10.31
CA VAL A 59 1.79 0.84 9.13
C VAL A 59 2.70 -0.32 8.72
N VAL A 60 2.11 -1.49 8.51
CA VAL A 60 2.85 -2.70 8.13
C VAL A 60 2.39 -3.15 6.75
N LEU A 61 3.34 -3.26 5.81
CA LEU A 61 3.16 -3.84 4.48
C LEU A 61 4.03 -5.08 4.34
N ILE A 62 3.42 -6.22 3.99
CA ILE A 62 4.11 -7.45 3.63
C ILE A 62 3.67 -7.84 2.22
N ALA A 63 4.63 -7.94 1.32
CA ALA A 63 4.42 -8.31 -0.07
C ALA A 63 5.38 -9.40 -0.52
N ARG A 64 4.92 -10.26 -1.43
CA ARG A 64 5.73 -11.27 -2.12
C ARG A 64 5.23 -11.46 -3.53
N HIS A 65 6.14 -11.68 -4.49
CA HIS A 65 5.80 -11.83 -5.91
C HIS A 65 4.96 -10.67 -6.48
N GLY A 66 5.22 -9.44 -6.05
CA GLY A 66 4.46 -8.27 -6.51
C GLY A 66 3.01 -8.21 -6.01
N GLN A 67 2.65 -8.99 -5.00
CA GLN A 67 1.31 -8.99 -4.41
C GLN A 67 1.38 -8.73 -2.90
N VAL A 68 0.40 -7.98 -2.38
CA VAL A 68 0.25 -7.69 -0.96
C VAL A 68 -0.37 -8.89 -0.26
N ALA A 69 0.35 -9.48 0.70
CA ALA A 69 -0.18 -10.52 1.57
C ALA A 69 -0.81 -9.96 2.85
N TYR A 70 -0.35 -8.80 3.31
CA TYR A 70 -0.84 -8.16 4.53
C TYR A 70 -0.55 -6.66 4.47
N LEU A 71 -1.57 -5.83 4.72
CA LEU A 71 -1.46 -4.38 4.84
C LEU A 71 -2.41 -3.89 5.93
N ARG A 72 -1.87 -3.31 7.00
CA ARG A 72 -2.65 -2.73 8.11
C ARG A 72 -1.96 -1.51 8.71
N ALA A 73 -2.77 -0.61 9.26
CA ALA A 73 -2.34 0.54 10.03
C ALA A 73 -2.87 0.43 11.47
N PHE A 74 -2.09 0.90 12.42
CA PHE A 74 -2.36 0.94 13.86
C PHE A 74 -2.05 2.35 14.37
N GLY A 75 -2.83 2.86 15.30
CA GLY A 75 -2.70 4.20 15.88
C GLY A 75 -3.74 4.45 16.95
#